data_AF-A0A6V7Y8K3-F1
#
_entry.id   AF-A0A6V7Y8K3-F1
#
_cell.length_a   1.000
_cell.length_b   1.000
_cell.length_c   1.000
_cell.angle_alpha   90.00
_cell.angle_beta   90.00
_cell.angle_gamma   90.00
#
_symmetry.space_group_name_H-M   'P 1'
#
loop_
_entity.id
_entity.type
_entity.pdbx_description
1 polymer ?
#
loop_
_entity_poly.entity_id
_entity_poly.type
_entity_poly.pdbx_seq_one_letter_code
_entity_poly.pdbx_strand_id
1 'polypeptide(L)'
;MIGTFLCDSSEDRKALDEICKTLQIRKPNVITTEFADQKYDLFGREPPNEFTTILRVLDVENPTVLNYILDKVRAESVLLFEKDDVARNAMYPKPPKNASKAITLACSEVNPQRGSRPYQFFRDHSNFQARVLDNHFMASNLNDFNQQLEQSLEQLRQQSEKVEESKRSFQTLEFKLNNLRQKKTQTEARLNGLNERKYEIEEELNKLEDEGLSEDKITNLRSSIREVKMKEMLCKLN
;
A
#
# COMPACT_ATOMS: atom_id res chain seq x y z
N MET A 1 -9.00 17.45 -15.80
CA MET A 1 -9.58 17.99 -14.55
C MET A 1 -10.04 16.90 -13.59
N ILE A 2 -10.44 15.72 -14.06
CA ILE A 2 -10.66 14.56 -13.17
C ILE A 2 -9.33 14.20 -12.48
N GLY A 3 -9.36 13.96 -11.17
CA GLY A 3 -8.18 13.66 -10.36
C GLY A 3 -7.37 14.89 -9.90
N THR A 4 -7.98 16.07 -9.87
CA THR A 4 -7.37 17.30 -9.33
C THR A 4 -8.00 17.67 -8.00
N PHE A 5 -7.20 18.08 -7.03
CA PHE A 5 -7.64 18.52 -5.70
C PHE A 5 -7.69 20.05 -5.63
N LEU A 6 -8.62 20.56 -4.84
CA LEU A 6 -8.71 21.99 -4.51
C LEU A 6 -8.21 22.20 -3.08
N CYS A 7 -7.35 23.20 -2.90
CA CYS A 7 -6.89 23.68 -1.59
C CYS A 7 -7.29 25.14 -1.43
N ASP A 8 -7.72 25.52 -0.23
CA ASP A 8 -8.17 26.88 0.07
C ASP A 8 -7.01 27.87 -0.01
N SER A 9 -5.90 27.54 0.65
CA SER A 9 -4.73 28.41 0.73
C SER A 9 -3.43 27.76 0.23
N SER A 10 -2.40 28.59 0.09
CA SER A 10 -1.04 28.11 -0.18
C SER A 10 -0.46 27.30 0.98
N GLU A 11 -0.96 27.52 2.21
CA GLU A 11 -0.56 26.80 3.41
C GLU A 11 -1.14 25.39 3.40
N ASP A 12 -2.42 25.23 3.05
CA ASP A 12 -3.05 23.91 2.91
C ASP A 12 -2.38 23.07 1.83
N ARG A 13 -1.99 23.72 0.73
CA ARG A 13 -1.23 23.04 -0.32
C ARG A 13 0.12 22.55 0.20
N LYS A 14 0.84 23.36 0.99
CA LYS A 14 2.10 22.94 1.61
C LYS A 14 1.88 21.77 2.57
N ALA A 15 0.84 21.83 3.40
CA ALA A 15 0.49 20.76 4.32
C ALA A 15 0.18 19.45 3.56
N LEU A 16 -0.60 19.51 2.47
CA LEU A 16 -0.88 18.36 1.62
C LEU A 16 0.40 17.81 0.97
N ASP A 17 1.26 18.70 0.47
CA ASP A 17 2.56 18.34 -0.10
C ASP A 17 3.47 17.62 0.91
N GLU A 18 3.47 18.05 2.18
CA GLU A 18 4.21 17.43 3.28
C GLU A 18 3.65 16.06 3.67
N ILE A 19 2.32 15.91 3.70
CA ILE A 19 1.66 14.61 3.93
C ILE A 19 2.04 13.63 2.82
N CYS A 20 1.95 14.04 1.55
CA CYS A 20 2.34 13.18 0.43
C CYS A 20 3.81 12.79 0.52
N LYS A 21 4.69 13.72 0.92
CA LYS A 21 6.12 13.43 1.08
C LYS A 21 6.38 12.43 2.22
N THR A 22 5.74 12.62 3.37
CA THR A 22 5.91 11.76 4.55
C THR A 22 5.43 10.34 4.28
N LEU A 23 4.31 10.20 3.59
CA LEU A 23 3.71 8.91 3.25
C LEU A 23 4.24 8.32 1.93
N GLN A 24 5.22 8.96 1.29
CA GLN A 24 5.78 8.58 -0.02
C GLN A 24 4.71 8.38 -1.11
N ILE A 25 3.63 9.17 -1.05
CA ILE A 25 2.55 9.17 -2.02
C ILE A 25 2.92 10.09 -3.18
N ARG A 26 2.61 9.68 -4.42
CA ARG A 26 2.76 10.53 -5.60
C ARG A 26 1.93 11.80 -5.43
N LYS A 27 2.59 12.96 -5.58
CA LYS A 27 1.92 14.27 -5.47
C LYS A 27 0.75 14.38 -6.45
N PRO A 28 -0.48 14.65 -5.97
CA PRO A 28 -1.62 14.87 -6.84
C PRO A 28 -1.52 16.22 -7.53
N ASN A 29 -2.33 16.41 -8.58
CA ASN A 29 -2.54 17.74 -9.14
C ASN A 29 -3.39 18.55 -8.15
N VAL A 30 -2.89 19.71 -7.73
CA VAL A 30 -3.55 20.58 -6.75
C VAL A 30 -3.70 21.97 -7.32
N ILE A 31 -4.87 22.56 -7.09
CA ILE A 31 -5.18 23.93 -7.45
C ILE A 31 -5.56 24.68 -6.19
N THR A 32 -4.92 25.84 -6.00
CA THR A 32 -5.23 26.73 -4.89
C THR A 32 -6.32 27.70 -5.33
N THR A 33 -7.46 27.67 -4.65
CA THR A 33 -8.59 28.57 -4.85
C THR A 33 -9.31 28.74 -3.53
N GLU A 34 -9.64 29.98 -3.18
CA GLU A 34 -10.41 30.25 -1.97
C GLU A 34 -11.74 29.50 -2.01
N PHE A 35 -12.08 28.88 -0.89
CA PHE A 35 -13.31 28.13 -0.75
C PHE A 35 -14.48 29.09 -0.65
N ALA A 36 -15.53 28.76 -1.39
CA ALA A 36 -16.75 29.54 -1.44
C ALA A 36 -17.88 28.76 -0.79
N ASP A 37 -18.62 29.44 0.07
CA ASP A 37 -19.83 28.87 0.69
C ASP A 37 -21.04 28.93 -0.25
N GLN A 38 -20.98 29.76 -1.30
CA GLN A 38 -22.09 30.01 -2.21
C GLN A 38 -21.67 29.88 -3.68
N LYS A 39 -22.61 29.40 -4.48
CA LYS A 39 -22.46 29.33 -5.94
C LYS A 39 -22.54 30.74 -6.52
N TYR A 40 -21.78 31.03 -7.56
CA TYR A 40 -21.87 32.32 -8.24
C TYR A 40 -23.28 32.59 -8.77
N ASP A 41 -23.72 33.85 -8.70
CA ASP A 41 -24.91 34.30 -9.40
C ASP A 41 -24.63 34.39 -10.91
N LEU A 42 -25.44 33.65 -11.68
CA LEU A 42 -25.33 33.54 -13.12
C LEU A 42 -26.37 34.37 -13.87
N PHE A 43 -27.12 35.21 -13.17
CA PHE A 43 -28.14 36.06 -13.78
C PHE A 43 -27.56 36.87 -14.95
N GLY A 44 -28.13 36.68 -16.15
CA GLY A 44 -27.72 37.36 -17.37
C GLY A 44 -26.39 36.88 -17.99
N ARG A 45 -25.71 35.89 -17.39
CA ARG A 45 -24.44 35.32 -17.89
C ARG A 45 -24.64 34.07 -18.74
N GLU A 46 -25.79 33.42 -18.64
CA GLU A 46 -26.08 32.23 -19.43
C GLU A 46 -26.59 32.55 -20.85
N PRO A 47 -26.36 31.64 -21.81
CA PRO A 47 -27.04 31.63 -23.11
C PRO A 47 -28.55 31.38 -23.00
N PRO A 48 -29.32 31.65 -24.07
CA PRO A 48 -30.75 31.34 -24.12
C PRO A 48 -31.07 29.89 -23.74
N ASN A 49 -32.25 29.66 -23.16
CA ASN A 49 -32.65 28.35 -22.62
C ASN A 49 -32.76 27.24 -23.68
N GLU A 50 -32.92 27.61 -24.96
CA GLU A 50 -32.98 26.67 -26.08
C GLU A 50 -31.65 25.95 -26.34
N PHE A 51 -30.52 26.48 -25.84
CA PHE A 51 -29.21 25.86 -25.98
C PHE A 51 -28.80 25.11 -24.72
N THR A 52 -28.40 23.85 -24.86
CA THR A 52 -27.82 23.11 -23.73
C THR A 52 -26.38 23.57 -23.51
N THR A 53 -26.00 23.83 -22.26
CA THR A 53 -24.62 24.17 -21.87
C THR A 53 -24.01 23.05 -21.04
N ILE A 54 -22.67 23.04 -20.90
CA ILE A 54 -22.01 22.13 -19.96
C ILE A 54 -22.59 22.29 -18.55
N LEU A 55 -22.75 23.52 -18.08
CA LEU A 55 -23.26 23.77 -16.73
C LEU A 55 -24.65 23.14 -16.51
N ARG A 56 -25.55 23.22 -17.49
CA ARG A 56 -26.93 22.72 -17.37
C ARG A 56 -27.02 21.20 -17.26
N VAL A 57 -25.98 20.47 -17.67
CA VAL A 57 -25.92 19.00 -17.58
C VAL A 57 -25.05 18.52 -16.42
N LEU A 58 -24.33 19.42 -15.76
CA LEU A 58 -23.49 19.09 -14.61
C LEU A 58 -24.31 19.17 -13.32
N ASP A 59 -24.27 18.10 -12.54
CA ASP A 59 -24.76 18.10 -11.16
C ASP A 59 -23.57 18.22 -10.21
N VAL A 60 -23.39 19.41 -9.63
CA VAL A 60 -22.28 19.72 -8.72
C VAL A 60 -22.84 20.38 -7.48
N GLU A 61 -22.77 19.68 -6.35
CA GLU A 61 -23.26 20.17 -5.07
C GLU A 61 -22.32 21.21 -4.46
N ASN A 62 -21.02 20.92 -4.44
CA ASN A 62 -20.01 21.75 -3.79
C ASN A 62 -19.83 23.11 -4.52
N PRO A 63 -20.08 24.25 -3.85
CA PRO A 63 -19.99 25.57 -4.49
C PRO A 63 -18.59 25.92 -4.99
N THR A 64 -17.54 25.63 -4.21
CA THR A 64 -16.14 25.85 -4.61
C THR A 64 -15.82 25.12 -5.92
N VAL A 65 -16.23 23.85 -6.04
CA VAL A 65 -15.98 23.05 -7.25
C VAL A 65 -16.73 23.64 -8.44
N LEU A 66 -18.00 24.01 -8.27
CA LEU A 66 -18.80 24.61 -9.34
C LEU A 66 -18.21 25.94 -9.80
N ASN A 67 -17.89 26.82 -8.86
CA ASN A 67 -17.30 28.13 -9.14
C ASN A 67 -15.96 27.99 -9.86
N TYR A 68 -15.11 27.05 -9.43
CA TYR A 68 -13.87 26.73 -10.12
C TYR A 68 -14.09 26.27 -11.57
N ILE A 69 -15.10 25.42 -11.82
CA ILE A 69 -15.48 24.98 -13.17
C ILE A 69 -15.92 26.18 -14.02
N LEU A 70 -16.72 27.09 -13.46
CA LEU A 70 -17.13 28.33 -14.13
C LEU A 70 -15.92 29.20 -14.48
N ASP A 71 -14.96 29.36 -13.57
CA ASP A 71 -13.80 30.22 -13.79
C ASP A 71 -12.82 29.65 -14.82
N LYS A 72 -12.57 28.33 -14.82
CA LYS A 72 -11.56 27.72 -15.71
C LYS A 72 -12.12 27.20 -17.02
N VAL A 73 -13.32 26.65 -17.00
CA VAL A 73 -13.95 26.02 -18.17
C VAL A 73 -14.94 26.96 -18.82
N ARG A 74 -15.49 27.90 -18.06
CA ARG A 74 -16.62 28.74 -18.47
C ARG A 74 -17.83 27.91 -18.89
N ALA A 75 -18.10 26.86 -18.12
CA ALA A 75 -19.10 25.84 -18.42
C ALA A 75 -20.51 26.41 -18.68
N GLU A 76 -20.84 27.56 -18.10
CA GLU A 76 -22.09 28.30 -18.34
C GLU A 76 -22.22 28.82 -19.77
N SER A 77 -21.09 29.01 -20.46
CA SER A 77 -21.01 29.62 -21.78
C SER A 77 -20.64 28.63 -22.90
N VAL A 78 -20.36 27.38 -22.56
CA VAL A 78 -20.00 26.34 -23.54
C VAL A 78 -21.25 25.57 -23.96
N LEU A 79 -21.62 25.69 -25.23
CA LEU A 79 -22.79 25.02 -25.79
C LEU A 79 -22.49 23.56 -26.16
N LEU A 80 -23.49 22.70 -26.05
CA LEU A 80 -23.43 21.28 -26.42
C LEU A 80 -24.35 21.01 -27.62
N PHE A 81 -23.81 20.31 -28.63
CA PHE A 81 -24.54 19.92 -29.84
C PHE A 81 -24.28 18.45 -30.18
N GLU A 82 -25.25 17.79 -30.80
CA GLU A 82 -25.04 16.41 -31.26
C GLU A 82 -24.17 16.32 -32.52
N LYS A 83 -24.30 17.29 -33.44
CA LYS A 83 -23.67 17.24 -34.77
C LYS A 83 -22.84 18.47 -35.08
N ASP A 84 -21.73 18.27 -35.79
CA ASP A 84 -20.79 19.31 -36.16
C ASP A 84 -21.39 20.38 -37.08
N ASP A 85 -22.23 19.99 -38.04
CA ASP A 85 -22.90 20.92 -38.95
C ASP A 85 -23.86 21.86 -38.21
N VAL A 86 -24.66 21.31 -37.29
CA VAL A 86 -25.57 22.10 -36.44
C VAL A 86 -24.80 23.09 -35.58
N ALA A 87 -23.72 22.65 -34.93
CA ALA A 87 -22.89 23.52 -34.09
C ALA A 87 -22.25 24.67 -34.89
N ARG A 88 -21.70 24.37 -36.07
CA ARG A 88 -21.08 25.38 -36.94
C ARG A 88 -22.11 26.40 -37.43
N ASN A 89 -23.29 25.95 -37.84
CA ASN A 89 -24.38 26.82 -38.30
C ASN A 89 -24.93 27.70 -37.17
N ALA A 90 -24.99 27.19 -35.93
CA ALA A 90 -25.42 27.97 -34.78
C ALA A 90 -24.38 29.03 -34.36
N MET A 91 -23.09 28.73 -34.51
CA MET A 91 -22.00 29.59 -34.02
C MET A 91 -21.48 30.59 -35.07
N TYR A 92 -21.80 30.41 -36.35
CA TYR A 92 -21.39 31.28 -37.47
C TYR A 92 -22.61 31.89 -38.19
N PRO A 93 -22.57 33.18 -38.59
CA PRO A 93 -21.52 34.16 -38.38
C PRO A 93 -21.58 34.81 -37.00
N LYS A 94 -22.72 34.74 -36.32
CA LYS A 94 -22.97 35.36 -35.02
C LYS A 94 -23.43 34.29 -34.03
N PRO A 95 -22.65 34.00 -32.97
CA PRO A 95 -23.03 32.99 -32.00
C PRO A 95 -24.20 33.47 -31.12
N PRO A 96 -24.90 32.55 -30.43
CA PRO A 96 -25.89 32.91 -29.43
C PRO A 96 -25.31 33.83 -28.35
N LYS A 97 -26.18 34.65 -27.75
CA LYS A 97 -25.77 35.53 -26.65
C LYS A 97 -25.08 34.70 -25.56
N ASN A 98 -23.99 35.23 -25.01
CA ASN A 98 -23.20 34.59 -23.95
C ASN A 98 -22.53 33.24 -24.30
N ALA A 99 -22.60 32.75 -25.54
CA ALA A 99 -21.95 31.49 -25.94
C ALA A 99 -20.46 31.72 -26.27
N SER A 100 -19.54 31.15 -25.47
CA SER A 100 -18.09 31.31 -25.66
C SER A 100 -17.52 30.38 -26.73
N LYS A 101 -17.93 29.11 -26.72
CA LYS A 101 -17.60 28.07 -27.70
C LYS A 101 -18.71 27.01 -27.72
N ALA A 102 -18.63 26.10 -28.69
CA ALA A 102 -19.48 24.92 -28.73
C ALA A 102 -18.64 23.65 -28.80
N ILE A 103 -19.15 22.57 -28.20
CA ILE A 103 -18.57 21.23 -28.26
C ILE A 103 -19.62 20.28 -28.83
N THR A 104 -19.21 19.38 -29.71
CA THR A 104 -20.10 18.40 -30.33
C THR A 104 -19.95 17.02 -29.67
N LEU A 105 -20.89 16.11 -29.93
CA LEU A 105 -20.80 14.72 -29.48
C LEU A 105 -19.55 14.00 -30.03
N ALA A 106 -19.09 14.40 -31.22
CA ALA A 106 -17.84 13.94 -31.81
C ALA A 106 -16.60 14.61 -31.19
N CYS A 107 -16.75 15.29 -30.04
CA CYS A 107 -15.71 16.04 -29.35
C CYS A 107 -15.05 17.15 -30.19
N SER A 108 -15.67 17.57 -31.30
CA SER A 108 -15.18 18.70 -32.09
C SER A 108 -15.51 20.02 -31.40
N GLU A 109 -14.61 20.99 -31.50
CA GLU A 109 -14.78 22.31 -30.92
C GLU A 109 -15.07 23.37 -31.99
N VAL A 110 -16.07 24.22 -31.74
CA VAL A 110 -16.39 25.38 -32.56
C VAL A 110 -16.15 26.66 -31.77
N ASN A 111 -15.20 27.46 -32.23
CA ASN A 111 -14.87 28.76 -31.64
C ASN A 111 -15.38 29.88 -32.57
N PRO A 112 -16.32 30.72 -32.09
CA PRO A 112 -16.90 31.78 -32.91
C PRO A 112 -15.90 32.92 -33.13
N GLN A 113 -16.12 33.70 -34.20
CA GLN A 113 -15.33 34.92 -34.43
C GLN A 113 -15.57 35.93 -33.29
N ARG A 114 -14.48 36.45 -32.70
CA ARG A 114 -14.55 37.42 -31.60
C ARG A 114 -13.44 38.47 -31.75
N GLY A 115 -13.83 39.70 -32.07
CA GLY A 115 -12.88 40.79 -32.31
C GLY A 115 -11.91 40.42 -33.43
N SER A 116 -10.61 40.41 -33.15
CA SER A 116 -9.56 40.00 -34.09
C SER A 116 -9.40 38.49 -34.24
N ARG A 117 -10.01 37.67 -33.38
CA ARG A 117 -9.90 36.21 -33.45
C ARG A 117 -10.82 35.68 -34.55
N PRO A 118 -10.29 34.99 -35.58
CA PRO A 118 -11.11 34.43 -36.64
C PRO A 118 -11.97 33.28 -36.10
N TYR A 119 -13.02 32.96 -36.83
CA TYR A 119 -13.79 31.74 -36.62
C TYR A 119 -12.89 30.51 -36.79
N GLN A 120 -13.01 29.52 -35.90
CA GLN A 120 -12.22 28.29 -35.93
C GLN A 120 -13.10 27.07 -35.65
N PHE A 121 -12.89 26.03 -36.45
CA PHE A 121 -13.51 24.72 -36.24
C PHE A 121 -12.40 23.68 -36.10
N PHE A 122 -12.30 23.11 -34.90
CA PHE A 122 -11.36 22.05 -34.58
C PHE A 122 -12.10 20.73 -34.60
N ARG A 123 -12.00 20.02 -35.73
CA ARG A 123 -12.53 18.66 -35.82
C ARG A 123 -11.68 17.75 -34.93
N ASP A 124 -12.32 17.03 -34.02
CA ASP A 124 -11.64 15.94 -33.34
C ASP A 124 -11.61 14.71 -34.26
N HIS A 125 -10.41 14.16 -34.43
CA HIS A 125 -10.13 12.98 -35.23
C HIS A 125 -9.86 11.75 -34.36
N SER A 126 -9.84 11.93 -33.04
CA SER A 126 -9.70 10.81 -32.13
C SER A 126 -11.02 10.03 -32.13
N ASN A 127 -10.95 8.70 -32.16
CA ASN A 127 -12.08 7.83 -31.83
C ASN A 127 -12.38 7.90 -30.32
N PHE A 128 -12.27 9.08 -29.71
CA PHE A 128 -12.63 9.34 -28.35
C PHE A 128 -14.15 9.40 -28.28
N GLN A 129 -14.77 8.23 -28.27
CA GLN A 129 -16.01 8.08 -27.54
C GLN A 129 -15.72 8.47 -26.09
N ALA A 130 -16.56 9.30 -25.49
CA ALA A 130 -16.48 9.68 -24.08
C ALA A 130 -16.52 8.41 -23.20
N ARG A 131 -15.37 7.76 -23.05
CA ARG A 131 -15.18 6.46 -22.37
C ARG A 131 -15.46 6.52 -20.87
N VAL A 132 -15.81 7.69 -20.35
CA VAL A 132 -15.82 7.98 -18.91
C VAL A 132 -17.21 7.89 -18.29
N LEU A 133 -18.28 7.68 -19.07
CA LEU A 133 -19.65 7.60 -18.54
C LEU A 133 -20.45 6.40 -19.07
N ASP A 134 -19.79 5.33 -19.49
CA ASP A 134 -20.51 4.07 -19.64
C ASP A 134 -20.63 3.44 -18.25
N ASN A 135 -21.86 3.24 -17.75
CA ASN A 135 -22.13 2.48 -16.53
C ASN A 135 -21.43 1.10 -16.56
N HIS A 136 -21.20 0.56 -17.76
CA HIS A 136 -20.46 -0.69 -17.94
C HIS A 136 -18.98 -0.57 -17.53
N PHE A 137 -18.33 0.58 -17.74
CA PHE A 137 -16.95 0.79 -17.33
C PHE A 137 -16.82 0.92 -15.80
N MET A 138 -17.76 1.62 -15.14
CA MET A 138 -17.79 1.67 -13.67
C MET A 138 -18.12 0.31 -13.05
N ALA A 139 -19.08 -0.44 -13.64
CA ALA A 139 -19.44 -1.78 -13.17
C ALA A 139 -18.31 -2.81 -13.37
N SER A 140 -17.60 -2.74 -14.51
CA SER A 140 -16.40 -3.54 -14.76
C SER A 140 -15.32 -3.25 -13.72
N ASN A 141 -15.00 -1.97 -13.49
CA ASN A 141 -13.98 -1.59 -12.52
C ASN A 141 -14.38 -1.96 -11.08
N LEU A 142 -15.67 -1.89 -10.73
CA LEU A 142 -16.15 -2.34 -9.42
C LEU A 142 -16.02 -3.86 -9.25
N ASN A 143 -16.35 -4.64 -10.28
CA ASN A 143 -16.17 -6.10 -10.24
C ASN A 143 -14.70 -6.48 -10.17
N ASP A 144 -13.84 -5.83 -10.98
CA ASP A 144 -12.39 -6.05 -10.95
C ASP A 144 -11.80 -5.67 -9.58
N PHE A 145 -12.27 -4.57 -9.00
CA PHE A 145 -11.86 -4.13 -7.66
C PHE A 145 -12.34 -5.09 -6.57
N ASN A 146 -13.59 -5.54 -6.62
CA ASN A 146 -14.12 -6.54 -5.69
C ASN A 146 -13.34 -7.86 -5.80
N GLN A 147 -12.99 -8.28 -7.02
CA GLN A 147 -12.18 -9.49 -7.25
C GLN A 147 -10.77 -9.34 -6.69
N GLN A 148 -10.13 -8.17 -6.86
CA GLN A 148 -8.83 -7.87 -6.23
C GLN A 148 -8.90 -7.86 -4.70
N LEU A 149 -10.01 -7.36 -4.15
CA LEU A 149 -10.25 -7.30 -2.72
C LEU A 149 -10.46 -8.70 -2.13
N GLU A 150 -11.22 -9.57 -2.81
CA GLU A 150 -11.38 -10.98 -2.45
C GLU A 150 -10.04 -11.75 -2.51
N GLN A 151 -9.25 -11.55 -3.57
CA GLN A 151 -7.91 -12.15 -3.68
C GLN A 151 -6.99 -11.71 -2.55
N SER A 152 -7.03 -10.42 -2.19
CA SER A 152 -6.22 -9.87 -1.10
C SER A 152 -6.65 -10.44 0.27
N LEU A 153 -7.95 -10.60 0.50
CA LEU A 153 -8.47 -11.23 1.71
C LEU A 153 -8.05 -12.71 1.82
N GLU A 154 -8.08 -13.44 0.72
CA GLU A 154 -7.66 -14.83 0.69
C GLU A 154 -6.16 -14.98 0.94
N GLN A 155 -5.34 -14.09 0.36
CA GLN A 155 -3.91 -14.02 0.65
C GLN A 155 -3.62 -13.75 2.12
N LEU A 156 -4.36 -12.82 2.75
CA LEU A 156 -4.24 -12.52 4.18
C LEU A 156 -4.59 -13.74 5.04
N ARG A 157 -5.64 -14.50 4.69
CA ARG A 157 -6.01 -15.74 5.38
C ARG A 157 -4.89 -16.77 5.29
N GLN A 158 -4.37 -17.04 4.09
CA GLN A 158 -3.27 -17.99 3.89
C GLN A 158 -1.99 -17.58 4.64
N GLN A 159 -1.68 -16.28 4.69
CA GLN A 159 -0.55 -15.78 5.48
C GLN A 159 -0.78 -15.96 6.98
N SER A 160 -2.00 -15.73 7.48
CA SER A 160 -2.32 -15.93 8.89
C SER A 160 -2.17 -17.40 9.32
N GLU A 161 -2.56 -18.35 8.48
CA GLU A 161 -2.38 -19.78 8.75
C GLU A 161 -0.89 -20.17 8.79
N LYS A 162 -0.09 -19.68 7.84
CA LYS A 162 1.37 -19.92 7.82
C LYS A 162 2.07 -19.36 9.05
N VAL A 163 1.64 -18.19 9.53
CA VAL A 163 2.16 -17.60 10.77
C VAL A 163 1.83 -18.48 11.97
N GLU A 164 0.61 -19.01 12.04
CA GLU A 164 0.19 -19.86 13.15
C GLU A 164 0.91 -21.22 13.14
N GLU A 165 1.13 -21.82 11.97
CA GLU A 165 1.95 -23.03 11.82
C GLU A 165 3.41 -22.79 12.23
N SER A 166 3.99 -21.68 11.77
CA SER A 166 5.36 -21.29 12.14
C SER A 166 5.48 -21.13 13.66
N LYS A 167 4.50 -20.50 14.31
CA LYS A 167 4.44 -20.34 15.76
C LYS A 167 4.39 -21.69 16.49
N ARG A 168 3.57 -22.64 16.04
CA ARG A 168 3.51 -24.00 16.61
C ARG A 168 4.85 -24.73 16.46
N SER A 169 5.49 -24.61 15.30
CA SER A 169 6.80 -25.22 15.06
C SER A 169 7.88 -24.63 15.98
N PHE A 170 7.85 -23.31 16.18
CA PHE A 170 8.77 -22.60 17.06
C PHE A 170 8.61 -23.04 18.52
N GLN A 171 7.38 -23.15 19.02
CA GLN A 171 7.11 -23.67 20.37
C GLN A 171 7.63 -25.10 20.56
N THR A 172 7.51 -25.94 19.54
CA THR A 172 8.01 -27.32 19.60
C THR A 172 9.54 -27.36 19.62
N LEU A 173 10.20 -26.50 18.82
CA LEU A 173 11.65 -26.31 18.83
C LEU A 173 12.14 -25.77 20.16
N GLU A 174 11.43 -24.83 20.76
CA GLU A 174 11.74 -24.25 22.07
C GLU A 174 11.69 -25.32 23.17
N PHE A 175 10.66 -26.18 23.17
CA PHE A 175 10.57 -27.31 24.09
C PHE A 175 11.73 -28.30 23.93
N LYS A 176 12.11 -28.61 22.67
CA LYS A 176 13.27 -29.48 22.38
C LYS A 176 14.58 -28.84 22.85
N LEU A 177 14.76 -27.53 22.64
CA LEU A 177 15.94 -26.79 23.07
C LEU A 177 16.09 -26.83 24.60
N ASN A 178 14.98 -26.62 25.34
CA ASN A 178 15.00 -26.68 26.80
C ASN A 178 15.32 -28.09 27.32
N ASN A 179 14.77 -29.14 26.71
CA ASN A 179 15.12 -30.51 27.05
C ASN A 179 16.60 -30.83 26.78
N LEU A 180 17.16 -30.35 25.67
CA LEU A 180 18.58 -30.51 25.36
C LEU A 180 19.47 -29.76 26.35
N ARG A 181 19.08 -28.54 26.75
CA ARG A 181 19.78 -27.78 27.80
C ARG A 181 19.78 -28.53 29.13
N GLN A 182 18.65 -29.11 29.53
CA GLN A 182 18.55 -29.90 30.76
C GLN A 182 19.38 -31.18 30.70
N LYS A 183 19.39 -31.87 29.54
CA LYS A 183 20.25 -33.03 29.34
C LYS A 183 21.72 -32.66 29.44
N LYS A 184 22.12 -31.56 28.79
CA LYS A 184 23.50 -31.04 28.84
C LYS A 184 23.94 -30.74 30.28
N THR A 185 23.13 -30.03 31.06
CA THR A 185 23.47 -29.76 32.47
C THR A 185 23.54 -31.04 33.31
N GLN A 186 22.70 -32.04 33.02
CA GLN A 186 22.76 -33.33 33.70
C GLN A 186 24.02 -34.14 33.33
N THR A 187 24.45 -34.14 32.06
CA THR A 187 25.72 -34.77 31.66
C THR A 187 26.92 -34.04 32.23
N GLU A 188 26.92 -32.70 32.26
CA GLU A 188 27.97 -31.90 32.91
C GLU A 188 28.09 -32.23 34.41
N ALA A 189 26.96 -32.34 35.12
CA ALA A 189 26.96 -32.73 36.53
C ALA A 189 27.50 -34.16 36.75
N ARG A 190 27.13 -35.12 35.89
CA ARG A 190 27.68 -36.49 35.92
C ARG A 190 29.18 -36.51 35.65
N LEU A 191 29.65 -35.70 34.71
CA LEU A 191 31.07 -35.61 34.35
C LEU A 191 31.87 -35.04 35.52
N ASN A 192 31.36 -34.01 36.19
CA ASN A 192 31.98 -33.46 37.40
C ASN A 192 32.05 -34.50 38.53
N GLY A 193 30.96 -35.23 38.81
CA GLY A 193 30.98 -36.28 39.84
C GLY A 193 31.94 -37.43 39.52
N LEU A 194 32.10 -37.81 38.25
CA LEU A 194 33.10 -38.80 37.82
C LEU A 194 34.53 -38.28 37.99
N ASN A 195 34.77 -36.99 37.73
CA ASN A 195 36.07 -36.37 37.94
C ASN A 195 36.44 -36.30 39.42
N GLU A 196 35.49 -35.96 40.30
CA GLU A 196 35.69 -35.98 41.75
C GLU A 196 36.02 -37.40 42.23
N ARG A 197 35.23 -38.40 41.80
CA ARG A 197 35.48 -39.82 42.14
C ARG A 197 36.85 -40.30 41.65
N LYS A 198 37.27 -39.86 40.46
CA LYS A 198 38.59 -40.17 39.91
C LYS A 198 39.68 -39.57 40.78
N TYR A 199 39.52 -38.32 41.22
CA TYR A 199 40.49 -37.65 42.10
C TYR A 199 40.60 -38.36 43.46
N GLU A 200 39.47 -38.75 44.07
CA GLU A 200 39.44 -39.55 45.31
C GLU A 200 40.23 -40.86 45.17
N ILE A 201 39.99 -41.60 44.09
CA ILE A 201 40.66 -42.88 43.85
C ILE A 201 42.16 -42.67 43.54
N GLU A 202 42.52 -41.63 42.79
CA GLU A 202 43.94 -41.29 42.54
C GLU A 202 44.66 -40.92 43.84
N GLU A 203 43.99 -40.23 44.76
CA GLU A 203 44.54 -39.89 46.07
C GLU A 203 44.70 -41.11 46.99
N GLU A 204 43.71 -42.02 47.04
CA GLU A 204 43.83 -43.29 47.77
C GLU A 204 44.94 -44.18 47.21
N LEU A 205 45.11 -44.19 45.88
CA LEU A 205 46.12 -45.02 45.22
C LEU A 205 47.53 -44.52 45.53
N ASN A 206 47.75 -43.19 45.55
CA ASN A 206 49.03 -42.62 45.97
C ASN A 206 49.35 -42.96 47.44
N LYS A 207 48.36 -42.89 48.35
CA LYS A 207 48.55 -43.26 49.77
C LYS A 207 48.94 -44.74 49.94
N LEU A 208 48.30 -45.64 49.18
CA LEU A 208 48.59 -47.06 49.22
C LEU A 208 49.93 -47.42 48.56
N GLU A 209 50.36 -46.68 47.53
CA GLU A 209 51.70 -46.82 46.94
C GLU A 209 52.80 -46.34 47.91
N ASP A 210 52.55 -45.30 48.71
CA ASP A 210 53.47 -44.82 49.74
C ASP A 210 53.54 -45.75 50.99
N GLU A 211 52.48 -46.50 51.30
CA GLU A 211 52.42 -47.41 52.47
C GLU A 211 52.91 -48.85 52.19
N GLY A 212 53.21 -49.21 50.93
CA GLY A 212 53.89 -50.47 50.58
C GLY A 212 53.14 -51.77 50.91
N LEU A 213 51.81 -51.75 51.08
CA LEU A 213 51.04 -52.91 51.55
C LEU A 213 49.76 -53.15 50.72
N SER A 214 49.73 -54.33 50.07
CA SER A 214 48.60 -54.99 49.37
C SER A 214 48.46 -54.74 47.85
N GLU A 215 49.22 -55.52 47.07
CA GLU A 215 49.11 -55.67 45.60
C GLU A 215 47.67 -55.90 45.09
N ASP A 216 46.86 -56.66 45.84
CA ASP A 216 45.47 -56.99 45.46
C ASP A 216 44.52 -55.79 45.54
N LYS A 217 44.78 -54.83 46.44
CA LYS A 217 44.00 -53.57 46.50
C LYS A 217 44.42 -52.61 45.40
N ILE A 218 45.72 -52.54 45.11
CA ILE A 218 46.27 -51.68 44.05
C ILE A 218 45.75 -52.13 42.67
N THR A 219 45.72 -53.45 42.41
CA THR A 219 45.19 -53.99 41.15
C THR A 219 43.69 -53.74 40.97
N ASN A 220 42.89 -53.85 42.04
CA ASN A 220 41.45 -53.53 42.02
C ASN A 220 41.14 -52.04 41.86
N LEU A 221 41.94 -51.14 42.44
CA LEU A 221 41.77 -49.70 42.21
C LEU A 221 42.19 -49.32 40.79
N ARG A 222 43.26 -49.93 40.25
CA ARG A 222 43.68 -49.73 38.84
C ARG A 222 42.65 -50.22 37.84
N SER A 223 41.90 -51.30 38.11
CA SER A 223 40.79 -51.74 37.26
C SER A 223 39.60 -50.77 37.36
N SER A 224 39.28 -50.30 38.56
CA SER A 224 38.22 -49.30 38.80
C SER A 224 38.50 -47.96 38.10
N ILE A 225 39.75 -47.45 38.12
CA ILE A 225 40.15 -46.25 37.38
C ILE A 225 39.96 -46.43 35.87
N ARG A 226 40.31 -47.60 35.34
CA ARG A 226 40.11 -47.91 33.90
C ARG A 226 38.64 -47.89 33.54
N GLU A 227 37.80 -48.44 34.38
CA GLU A 227 36.35 -48.45 34.17
C GLU A 227 35.75 -47.05 34.22
N VAL A 228 36.18 -46.20 35.17
CA VAL A 228 35.77 -44.79 35.27
C VAL A 228 36.23 -43.99 34.05
N LYS A 229 37.49 -44.15 33.60
CA LYS A 229 38.00 -43.51 32.38
C LYS A 229 37.21 -43.93 31.13
N MET A 230 36.80 -45.19 31.05
CA MET A 230 35.99 -45.68 29.94
C MET A 230 34.58 -45.07 29.96
N LYS A 231 33.96 -44.96 31.15
CA LYS A 231 32.65 -44.29 31.33
C LYS A 231 32.72 -42.79 31.05
N GLU A 232 33.82 -42.12 31.40
CA GLU A 232 34.07 -40.71 31.07
C GLU A 232 34.16 -40.50 29.55
N MET A 233 34.85 -41.38 28.84
CA MET A 233 34.99 -41.33 27.37
C MET A 233 33.63 -41.54 26.66
N LEU A 234 32.83 -42.47 27.16
CA LEU A 234 31.46 -42.73 26.65
C LEU A 234 30.51 -41.56 26.90
N CYS A 235 30.71 -40.78 27.96
CA CYS A 235 29.95 -39.55 28.21
C CYS A 235 30.39 -38.36 27.35
N LYS A 236 31.60 -38.38 26.78
CA LYS A 236 32.10 -37.34 25.85
C LYS A 236 31.69 -37.58 24.40
N LEU A 237 31.25 -38.80 24.06
CA LEU A 237 30.88 -39.24 22.71
C LEU A 237 29.36 -39.20 22.43
N ASN A 238 28.53 -39.00 23.46
CA ASN A 238 27.05 -38.90 23.38
C ASN A 238 26.58 -37.49 23.74
#